data_AF-A0A4V2RT59-F1
#
_entry.id   AF-A0A4V2RT59-F1
#
_cell.length_a   1.000
_cell.length_b   1.000
_cell.length_c   1.000
_cell.angle_alpha   90.00
_cell.angle_beta   90.00
_cell.angle_gamma   90.00
#
_symmetry.space_group_name_H-M   'P 1'
#
loop_
_entity.id
_entity.type
_entity.pdbx_description
1 polymer ?
#
loop_
_entity_poly.entity_id
_entity_poly.type
_entity_poly.pdbx_seq_one_letter_code
_entity_poly.pdbx_strand_id
1 'polypeptide(L)'
;MTVALPPCRTRKLLLNPGELLFSHEPVQMHTLLGSCVAITLWHPRRKLGGMCHYLLPDRQSFHRSERHPHGYFGSDVFHFFLEHITKARLLPNEFEAKIFGGGNVVMLPEPHKSNLNVAEANILFAREQLREAGFKVKAEDVGGRRYRQVVFEMECGSVWVKYGHCS
;
A
#
# COMPACT_ATOMS: atom_id res chain seq x y z
N MET A 1 28.50 1.81 -33.58
CA MET A 1 28.69 0.80 -32.52
C MET A 1 27.51 0.91 -31.58
N THR A 2 26.53 0.02 -31.70
CA THR A 2 25.32 0.06 -30.86
C THR A 2 25.59 -0.78 -29.62
N VAL A 3 25.77 -0.14 -28.48
CA VAL A 3 25.85 -0.85 -27.20
C VAL A 3 24.41 -1.28 -26.87
N ALA A 4 24.11 -2.57 -27.05
CA ALA A 4 22.90 -3.15 -26.51
C ALA A 4 23.05 -3.14 -24.98
N LEU A 5 22.37 -2.20 -24.32
CA LEU A 5 22.20 -2.25 -22.87
C LEU A 5 21.50 -3.57 -22.52
N PRO A 6 21.96 -4.33 -21.50
CA PRO A 6 21.24 -5.52 -21.07
C PRO A 6 19.79 -5.12 -20.73
N PRO A 7 18.80 -5.99 -21.00
CA PRO A 7 17.42 -5.68 -20.63
C PRO A 7 17.40 -5.39 -19.13
N CYS A 8 17.00 -4.18 -18.76
CA CYS A 8 16.87 -3.76 -17.37
C CYS A 8 15.91 -4.74 -16.69
N ARG A 9 16.44 -5.70 -15.92
CA ARG A 9 15.61 -6.66 -15.19
C ARG A 9 15.03 -5.90 -14.01
N THR A 10 13.84 -5.32 -14.18
CA THR A 10 13.08 -4.70 -13.10
C THR A 10 12.93 -5.70 -11.96
N ARG A 11 13.57 -5.42 -10.83
CA ARG A 11 13.58 -6.31 -9.66
C ARG A 11 12.15 -6.39 -9.10
N LYS A 12 11.63 -7.62 -8.99
CA LYS A 12 10.29 -7.88 -8.44
C LYS A 12 10.38 -8.13 -6.94
N LEU A 13 9.54 -7.46 -6.17
CA LEU A 13 9.47 -7.56 -4.71
C LEU A 13 8.04 -7.88 -4.29
N LEU A 14 7.86 -8.95 -3.52
CA LEU A 14 6.60 -9.27 -2.89
C LEU A 14 6.57 -8.61 -1.51
N LEU A 15 5.50 -7.85 -1.22
CA LEU A 15 5.22 -7.28 0.08
C LEU A 15 4.18 -8.14 0.80
N ASN A 16 4.62 -8.86 1.82
CA ASN A 16 3.77 -9.64 2.71
C ASN A 16 2.95 -8.71 3.63
N PRO A 17 1.89 -9.22 4.27
CA PRO A 17 1.18 -8.45 5.28
C PRO A 17 2.12 -7.89 6.35
N GLY A 18 2.05 -6.58 6.59
CA GLY A 18 2.90 -5.88 7.55
C GLY A 18 4.23 -5.39 6.97
N GLU A 19 4.49 -5.61 5.68
CA GLU A 19 5.66 -5.08 4.99
C GLU A 19 5.35 -3.77 4.26
N LEU A 20 6.38 -2.96 4.12
CA LEU A 20 6.37 -1.71 3.40
C LEU A 20 7.76 -1.43 2.83
N LEU A 21 7.81 -0.66 1.75
CA LEU A 21 9.05 -0.25 1.13
C LEU A 21 8.92 1.17 0.58
N PHE A 22 9.95 1.98 0.78
CA PHE A 22 10.18 3.23 0.07
C PHE A 22 11.51 3.10 -0.68
N SER A 23 11.51 3.41 -1.98
CA SER A 23 12.63 3.16 -2.87
C SER A 23 12.83 4.30 -3.87
N HIS A 24 14.08 4.42 -4.34
CA HIS A 24 14.50 5.26 -5.45
C HIS A 24 14.85 4.44 -6.69
N GLU A 25 14.72 3.11 -6.61
CA GLU A 25 15.09 2.21 -7.69
C GLU A 25 13.87 1.78 -8.52
N PRO A 26 14.06 1.45 -9.81
CA PRO A 26 12.99 0.93 -10.67
C PRO A 26 12.67 -0.52 -10.29
N VAL A 27 11.94 -0.69 -9.20
CA VAL A 27 11.43 -1.97 -8.71
C VAL A 27 9.94 -2.13 -9.02
N GLN A 28 9.50 -3.38 -9.10
CA GLN A 28 8.09 -3.73 -9.23
C GLN A 28 7.63 -4.38 -7.92
N MET A 29 6.72 -3.74 -7.21
CA MET A 29 6.19 -4.21 -5.92
C MET A 29 4.87 -4.94 -6.14
N HIS A 30 4.70 -6.09 -5.49
CA HIS A 30 3.53 -6.96 -5.61
C HIS A 30 2.94 -7.18 -4.23
N THR A 31 1.61 -7.25 -4.14
CA THR A 31 0.93 -7.75 -2.93
C THR A 31 -0.41 -8.38 -3.27
N LEU A 32 -0.94 -9.18 -2.34
CA LEU A 32 -2.26 -9.79 -2.39
C LEU A 32 -3.11 -9.24 -1.24
N LEU A 33 -4.24 -8.62 -1.56
CA LEU A 33 -5.09 -7.93 -0.58
C LEU A 33 -6.46 -8.59 -0.44
N GLY A 34 -6.82 -8.86 0.81
CA GLY A 34 -8.19 -9.11 1.27
C GLY A 34 -8.76 -7.85 1.94
N SER A 35 -9.06 -7.92 3.24
CA SER A 35 -9.53 -6.79 4.06
C SER A 35 -8.45 -5.76 4.42
N CYS A 36 -7.18 -6.13 4.27
CA CYS A 36 -6.02 -5.25 4.36
C CYS A 36 -5.99 -4.23 3.21
N VAL A 37 -5.21 -3.16 3.38
CA VAL A 37 -5.09 -2.08 2.39
C VAL A 37 -3.62 -1.85 2.04
N ALA A 38 -3.39 -1.55 0.76
CA ALA A 38 -2.14 -1.03 0.27
C ALA A 38 -2.31 0.42 -0.18
N ILE A 39 -1.32 1.25 0.15
CA ILE A 39 -1.17 2.61 -0.35
C ILE A 39 0.09 2.62 -1.20
N THR A 40 0.00 3.17 -2.41
CA THR A 40 1.17 3.49 -3.24
C THR A 40 1.37 4.99 -3.24
N LEU A 41 2.61 5.45 -3.05
CA LEU A 41 3.02 6.83 -3.21
C LEU A 41 4.06 6.90 -4.31
N TRP A 42 3.89 7.80 -5.28
CA TRP A 42 4.84 7.96 -6.38
C TRP A 42 5.10 9.42 -6.72
N HIS A 43 6.37 9.81 -6.77
CA HIS A 43 6.76 11.15 -7.19
C HIS A 43 7.12 11.16 -8.69
N PRO A 44 6.34 11.80 -9.57
CA PRO A 44 6.50 11.72 -11.03
C PRO A 44 7.83 12.25 -11.55
N ARG A 45 8.29 13.38 -10.98
CA ARG A 45 9.55 14.02 -11.39
C ARG A 45 10.80 13.36 -10.81
N ARG A 46 10.74 12.91 -9.55
CA ARG A 46 11.89 12.36 -8.82
C ARG A 46 12.01 10.84 -8.94
N LYS A 47 10.99 10.16 -9.48
CA LYS A 47 10.96 8.71 -9.73
C LYS A 47 11.29 7.88 -8.48
N LEU A 48 10.70 8.29 -7.35
CA LEU A 48 10.84 7.65 -6.04
C LEU A 48 9.48 7.59 -5.37
N GLY A 49 9.36 6.77 -4.33
CA GLY A 49 8.07 6.45 -3.76
C GLY A 49 8.07 5.10 -3.06
N GLY A 50 6.89 4.57 -2.79
CA GLY A 50 6.78 3.36 -2.00
C GLY A 50 5.40 2.73 -2.03
N MET A 51 5.33 1.54 -1.45
CA MET A 51 4.10 0.79 -1.27
C MET A 51 4.11 0.12 0.10
N CYS A 52 2.94 0.03 0.72
CA CYS A 52 2.72 -0.67 1.97
C CYS A 52 1.69 -1.79 1.82
N HIS A 53 1.63 -2.65 2.82
CA HIS A 53 0.55 -3.62 3.03
C HIS A 53 0.22 -3.64 4.53
N TYR A 54 -0.72 -2.79 4.95
CA TYR A 54 -1.12 -2.74 6.37
C TYR A 54 -2.40 -3.53 6.64
N LEU A 55 -2.51 -4.01 7.88
CA LEU A 55 -3.59 -4.89 8.31
C LEU A 55 -4.67 -4.16 9.08
N LEU A 56 -4.28 -3.18 9.91
CA LEU A 56 -5.17 -2.45 10.81
C LEU A 56 -4.89 -0.95 10.78
N PRO A 57 -5.87 -0.09 11.11
CA PRO A 57 -5.69 1.35 10.98
C PRO A 57 -4.72 1.92 12.02
N ASP A 58 -4.90 1.60 13.31
CA ASP A 58 -4.12 2.18 14.40
C ASP A 58 -3.95 1.22 15.59
N ARG A 59 -2.97 1.50 16.45
CA ARG A 59 -2.60 0.76 17.65
C ARG A 59 -3.55 0.96 18.83
N GLN A 60 -4.46 1.93 18.78
CA GLN A 60 -5.23 2.39 19.95
C GLN A 60 -6.02 1.29 20.68
N SER A 61 -6.37 0.21 19.98
CA SER A 61 -7.11 -0.93 20.56
C SER A 61 -6.22 -2.13 20.97
N PHE A 62 -4.90 -2.04 20.86
CA PHE A 62 -3.97 -3.14 21.12
C PHE A 62 -3.06 -2.89 22.33
N HIS A 63 -2.76 -3.96 23.07
CA HIS A 63 -1.84 -3.90 24.20
C HIS A 63 -0.44 -3.51 23.71
N ARG A 64 0.14 -2.44 24.28
CA ARG A 64 1.46 -1.89 23.92
C ARG A 64 2.63 -2.88 24.06
N SER A 65 2.42 -4.04 24.67
CA SER A 65 3.45 -5.06 24.93
C SER A 65 3.75 -5.98 23.75
N GLU A 66 2.90 -6.03 22.72
CA GLU A 66 3.14 -6.86 21.54
C GLU A 66 4.03 -6.14 20.51
N ARG A 67 5.07 -6.83 20.04
CA ARG A 67 5.93 -6.35 18.95
C ARG A 67 5.30 -6.75 17.61
N HIS A 68 4.88 -5.77 16.82
CA HIS A 68 4.39 -5.97 15.46
C HIS A 68 5.39 -5.43 14.42
N PRO A 69 5.39 -5.97 13.18
CA PRO A 69 6.11 -5.37 12.06
C PRO A 69 5.70 -3.89 11.86
N HIS A 70 6.64 -3.07 11.37
CA HIS A 70 6.41 -1.63 11.15
C HIS A 70 5.26 -1.33 10.18
N GLY A 71 4.93 -2.24 9.26
CA GLY A 71 3.82 -2.06 8.34
C GLY A 71 2.49 -2.60 8.85
N TYR A 72 2.41 -3.14 10.07
CA TYR A 72 1.20 -3.80 10.57
C TYR A 72 0.04 -2.81 10.75
N PHE A 73 0.35 -1.62 11.28
CA PHE A 73 -0.60 -0.53 11.50
C PHE A 73 -0.44 0.56 10.44
N GLY A 74 -1.56 1.07 9.94
CA GLY A 74 -1.58 2.18 8.98
C GLY A 74 -0.92 3.45 9.53
N SER A 75 -1.04 3.71 10.85
CA SER A 75 -0.38 4.85 11.51
C SER A 75 1.14 4.76 11.46
N ASP A 76 1.71 3.57 11.71
CA ASP A 76 3.16 3.33 11.61
C ASP A 76 3.65 3.50 10.15
N VAL A 77 2.87 2.99 9.18
CA VAL A 77 3.16 3.15 7.75
C VAL A 77 3.19 4.62 7.34
N PHE A 78 2.19 5.40 7.77
CA PHE A 78 2.10 6.81 7.42
C PHE A 78 3.26 7.61 7.98
N HIS A 79 3.61 7.36 9.24
CA HIS A 79 4.77 7.97 9.86
C HIS A 79 6.05 7.67 9.06
N PHE A 80 6.25 6.40 8.70
CA PHE A 80 7.39 5.98 7.89
C PHE A 80 7.47 6.71 6.54
N PHE A 81 6.36 6.83 5.81
CA PHE A 81 6.35 7.53 4.53
C PHE A 81 6.63 9.03 4.68
N LEU A 82 6.00 9.70 5.65
CA LEU A 82 6.22 11.13 5.89
C LEU A 82 7.68 11.41 6.29
N GLU A 83 8.29 10.53 7.08
CA GLU A 83 9.70 10.63 7.44
C GLU A 83 10.61 10.56 6.20
N HIS A 84 10.37 9.60 5.30
CA HIS A 84 11.15 9.46 4.06
C HIS A 84 10.96 10.64 3.10
N ILE A 85 9.73 11.12 2.96
CA ILE A 85 9.40 12.31 2.15
C ILE A 85 10.12 13.54 2.71
N THR A 86 10.06 13.73 4.02
CA THR A 86 10.71 14.86 4.70
C THR A 86 12.23 14.78 4.56
N LYS A 87 12.84 13.61 4.76
CA LYS A 87 14.29 13.38 4.56
C LYS A 87 14.73 13.67 3.12
N ALA A 88 13.87 13.38 2.15
CA ALA A 88 14.10 13.70 0.74
C ALA A 88 13.87 15.19 0.38
N ARG A 89 13.42 16.02 1.34
CA ARG A 89 13.03 17.42 1.16
C ARG A 89 11.94 17.62 0.10
N LEU A 90 10.93 16.76 0.16
CA LEU A 90 9.77 16.78 -0.73
C LEU A 90 8.50 17.02 0.08
N LEU A 91 7.42 17.37 -0.60
CA LEU A 91 6.11 17.61 0.00
C LEU A 91 5.12 16.51 -0.39
N PRO A 92 4.21 16.09 0.51
CA PRO A 92 3.18 15.09 0.20
C PRO A 92 2.35 15.38 -1.07
N ASN A 93 2.05 16.65 -1.34
CA ASN A 93 1.26 17.08 -2.50
C ASN A 93 2.00 16.95 -3.87
N GLU A 94 3.29 16.62 -3.84
CA GLU A 94 4.11 16.28 -5.00
C GLU A 94 4.02 14.79 -5.37
N PHE A 95 3.42 13.97 -4.50
CA PHE A 95 3.23 12.54 -4.72
C PHE A 95 1.82 12.25 -5.25
N GLU A 96 1.75 11.27 -6.15
CA GLU A 96 0.52 10.61 -6.55
C GLU A 96 0.26 9.46 -5.58
N ALA A 97 -0.84 9.56 -4.83
CA ALA A 97 -1.29 8.52 -3.93
C ALA A 97 -2.37 7.66 -4.59
N LYS A 98 -2.35 6.35 -4.36
CA LYS A 98 -3.43 5.43 -4.77
C LYS A 98 -3.70 4.41 -3.67
N ILE A 99 -4.95 3.96 -3.56
CA ILE A 99 -5.43 3.11 -2.47
C ILE A 99 -6.04 1.82 -3.04
N PHE A 100 -5.67 0.67 -2.52
CA PHE A 100 -6.16 -0.63 -2.98
C PHE A 100 -6.50 -1.54 -1.80
N GLY A 101 -7.48 -2.43 -1.95
CA GLY A 101 -7.79 -3.47 -0.97
C GLY A 101 -9.08 -3.23 -0.19
N GLY A 102 -9.12 -3.61 1.08
CA GLY A 102 -10.35 -3.49 1.90
C GLY A 102 -11.52 -4.30 1.33
N GLY A 103 -11.24 -5.45 0.72
CA GLY A 103 -12.24 -6.39 0.24
C GLY A 103 -12.78 -7.28 1.35
N ASN A 104 -14.09 -7.52 1.31
CA ASN A 104 -14.78 -8.44 2.20
C ASN A 104 -14.72 -9.87 1.63
N VAL A 105 -13.56 -10.50 1.77
CA VAL A 105 -13.34 -11.85 1.26
C VAL A 105 -13.98 -12.86 2.20
N VAL A 106 -15.10 -13.44 1.76
CA VAL A 106 -15.78 -14.53 2.47
C VAL A 106 -15.06 -15.83 2.14
N MET A 107 -13.93 -16.11 2.80
CA MET A 107 -13.21 -17.37 2.59
C MET A 107 -13.32 -18.33 3.78
N LEU A 108 -13.65 -17.89 5.00
CA LEU A 108 -13.79 -18.79 6.16
C LEU A 108 -14.84 -18.28 7.16
N PRO A 109 -15.65 -19.17 7.78
CA PRO A 109 -16.53 -18.83 8.88
C PRO A 109 -15.71 -18.69 10.17
N GLU A 110 -15.10 -17.53 10.40
CA GLU A 110 -14.55 -17.20 11.71
C GLU A 110 -15.66 -16.64 12.60
N PRO A 111 -16.00 -17.27 13.75
CA PRO A 111 -17.23 -16.96 14.48
C PRO A 111 -17.27 -15.59 15.17
N HIS A 112 -16.16 -14.84 15.26
CA HIS A 112 -16.04 -13.81 16.29
C HIS A 112 -15.46 -12.44 15.90
N LYS A 113 -15.21 -12.13 14.62
CA LYS A 113 -14.89 -10.74 14.22
C LYS A 113 -15.50 -10.41 12.87
N SER A 114 -16.37 -9.41 12.84
CA SER A 114 -16.95 -8.90 11.59
C SER A 114 -15.85 -8.29 10.71
N ASN A 115 -15.30 -9.09 9.79
CA ASN A 115 -14.30 -8.66 8.78
C ASN A 115 -14.74 -7.40 8.01
N LEU A 116 -16.06 -7.18 7.89
CA LEU A 116 -16.68 -5.96 7.35
C LEU A 116 -16.16 -4.68 8.04
N ASN A 117 -16.11 -4.67 9.37
CA ASN A 117 -15.71 -3.49 10.13
C ASN A 117 -14.21 -3.17 9.94
N VAL A 118 -13.37 -4.20 9.75
CA VAL A 118 -11.92 -4.00 9.56
C VAL A 118 -11.62 -3.43 8.19
N ALA A 119 -12.24 -3.99 7.14
CA ALA A 119 -12.04 -3.52 5.78
C ALA A 119 -12.46 -2.04 5.62
N GLU A 120 -13.64 -1.68 6.12
CA GLU A 120 -14.13 -0.32 6.08
C GLU A 120 -13.25 0.64 6.91
N ALA A 121 -12.88 0.24 8.14
CA ALA A 121 -12.00 1.05 8.97
C ALA A 121 -10.63 1.30 8.33
N ASN A 122 -10.05 0.28 7.67
CA ASN A 122 -8.80 0.44 6.94
C ASN A 122 -8.95 1.44 5.78
N ILE A 123 -10.00 1.34 4.97
CA ILE A 123 -10.23 2.26 3.85
C ILE A 123 -10.41 3.70 4.34
N LEU A 124 -11.25 3.89 5.35
CA LEU A 124 -11.51 5.21 5.92
C LEU A 124 -10.22 5.82 6.48
N PHE A 125 -9.43 5.03 7.20
CA PHE A 125 -8.13 5.46 7.70
C PHE A 125 -7.18 5.92 6.60
N ALA A 126 -7.01 5.14 5.51
CA ALA A 126 -6.14 5.54 4.40
C ALA A 126 -6.58 6.86 3.76
N ARG A 127 -7.89 7.00 3.49
CA ARG A 127 -8.44 8.22 2.90
C ARG A 127 -8.20 9.43 3.78
N GLU A 128 -8.47 9.30 5.08
CA GLU A 128 -8.35 10.42 6.01
C GLU A 128 -6.89 10.83 6.21
N GLN A 129 -5.99 9.88 6.45
CA GLN A 129 -4.58 10.20 6.62
C GLN A 129 -3.95 10.79 5.34
N LEU A 130 -4.32 10.30 4.15
CA LEU A 130 -3.84 10.88 2.89
C LEU A 130 -4.33 12.32 2.72
N ARG A 131 -5.60 12.58 3.07
CA ARG A 131 -6.22 13.90 3.01
C ARG A 131 -5.56 14.88 3.99
N GLU A 132 -5.41 14.48 5.26
CA GLU A 132 -4.81 15.30 6.31
C GLU A 132 -3.35 15.65 6.03
N ALA A 133 -2.58 14.69 5.50
CA ALA A 133 -1.19 14.92 5.12
C ALA A 133 -1.04 15.70 3.79
N GLY A 134 -2.13 15.96 3.06
CA GLY A 134 -2.12 16.76 1.83
C GLY A 134 -1.69 16.01 0.57
N PHE A 135 -1.80 14.68 0.54
CA PHE A 135 -1.54 13.89 -0.67
C PHE A 135 -2.64 14.07 -1.72
N LYS A 136 -2.27 13.92 -2.99
CA LYS A 136 -3.23 13.89 -4.10
C LYS A 136 -3.59 12.44 -4.42
N VAL A 137 -4.77 12.00 -3.99
CA VAL A 137 -5.30 10.69 -4.35
C VAL A 137 -5.70 10.69 -5.83
N LYS A 138 -5.02 9.87 -6.64
CA LYS A 138 -5.23 9.78 -8.09
C LYS A 138 -6.16 8.65 -8.51
N ALA A 139 -6.20 7.58 -7.72
CA ALA A 139 -7.04 6.43 -7.97
C ALA A 139 -7.28 5.65 -6.68
N GLU A 140 -8.41 4.97 -6.61
CA GLU A 140 -8.70 3.99 -5.58
C GLU A 140 -9.45 2.80 -6.18
N ASP A 141 -9.13 1.60 -5.72
CA ASP A 141 -9.90 0.37 -5.98
C ASP A 141 -10.01 -0.41 -4.67
N VAL A 142 -11.05 -0.05 -3.92
CA VAL A 142 -11.30 -0.46 -2.54
C VAL A 142 -12.67 -1.13 -2.39
N GLY A 143 -12.87 -1.93 -1.34
CA GLY A 143 -14.17 -2.57 -1.07
C GLY A 143 -14.42 -3.83 -1.92
N GLY A 144 -15.69 -4.23 -2.08
CA GLY A 144 -16.06 -5.41 -2.86
C GLY A 144 -15.88 -6.74 -2.10
N ARG A 145 -16.09 -7.87 -2.80
CA ARG A 145 -16.13 -9.23 -2.21
C ARG A 145 -14.99 -10.16 -2.63
N ARG A 146 -14.04 -9.63 -3.40
CA ARG A 146 -12.92 -10.38 -3.99
C ARG A 146 -11.59 -9.89 -3.40
N TYR A 147 -10.65 -10.82 -3.28
CA TYR A 147 -9.26 -10.44 -3.10
C TYR A 147 -8.72 -9.84 -4.40
N ARG A 148 -7.67 -9.02 -4.30
CA ARG A 148 -7.00 -8.47 -5.47
C ARG A 148 -5.49 -8.52 -5.34
N GLN A 149 -4.83 -8.91 -6.42
CA GLN A 149 -3.39 -8.76 -6.57
C GLN A 149 -3.11 -7.36 -7.11
N VAL A 150 -2.23 -6.63 -6.44
CA VAL A 150 -1.79 -5.30 -6.82
C VAL A 150 -0.33 -5.36 -7.25
N VAL A 151 -0.03 -4.76 -8.39
CA VAL A 151 1.32 -4.63 -8.92
C VAL A 151 1.61 -3.15 -9.13
N PHE A 152 2.66 -2.64 -8.51
CA PHE A 152 3.09 -1.24 -8.61
C PHE A 152 4.46 -1.16 -9.28
N GLU A 153 4.57 -0.33 -10.31
CA GLU A 153 5.82 -0.10 -11.04
C GLU A 153 6.40 1.29 -10.75
N MET A 154 7.58 1.29 -10.11
CA MET A 154 8.26 2.52 -9.68
C MET A 154 8.75 3.39 -10.84
N GLU A 155 8.98 2.82 -12.01
CA GLU A 155 9.49 3.54 -13.18
C GLU A 155 8.51 4.60 -13.70
N CYS A 156 7.22 4.27 -13.72
CA CYS A 156 6.18 5.11 -14.30
C CYS A 156 5.01 5.43 -13.35
N GLY A 157 4.98 4.83 -12.17
CA GLY A 157 3.90 5.04 -11.19
C GLY A 157 2.64 4.23 -11.48
N SER A 158 2.65 3.37 -12.51
CA SER A 158 1.50 2.57 -12.90
C SER A 158 1.17 1.51 -11.86
N VAL A 159 -0.12 1.24 -11.70
CA VAL A 159 -0.61 0.17 -10.85
C VAL A 159 -1.58 -0.69 -11.64
N TRP A 160 -1.38 -2.01 -11.58
CA TRP A 160 -2.30 -2.99 -12.13
C TRP A 160 -2.99 -3.73 -11.00
N VAL A 161 -4.29 -3.97 -11.19
CA VAL A 161 -5.09 -4.76 -10.26
C VAL A 161 -5.65 -5.97 -10.99
N LYS A 162 -5.46 -7.15 -10.41
CA LYS A 162 -6.06 -8.40 -10.87
C LYS A 162 -6.93 -8.97 -9.77
N TYR A 163 -8.21 -9.17 -10.06
CA TYR A 163 -9.14 -9.79 -9.12
C TYR A 163 -8.99 -11.31 -9.12
N GLY A 164 -9.15 -11.91 -7.95
CA GLY A 164 -9.38 -13.34 -7.82
C GLY A 164 -10.71 -13.77 -8.44
N HIS A 165 -10.76 -14.99 -8.97
CA HIS A 165 -12.03 -15.62 -9.31
C HIS A 165 -12.81 -15.95 -8.03
N CYS A 166 -14.08 -15.59 -7.97
CA CYS A 166 -15.01 -16.21 -7.03
C CYS A 166 -15.42 -17.54 -7.65
N SER A 167 -15.14 -18.64 -6.96
CA SER A 167 -15.81 -19.92 -7.21
C SER A 167 -17.28 -19.85 -6.80
#